data_AF-A0A952TSV8-F1
#
_entry.id   AF-A0A952TSV8-F1
#
_cell.length_a   1.000
_cell.length_b   1.000
_cell.length_c   1.000
_cell.angle_alpha   90.00
_cell.angle_beta   90.00
_cell.angle_gamma   90.00
#
_symmetry.space_group_name_H-M   'P 1'
#
loop_
_entity.id
_entity.type
_entity.pdbx_description
1 polymer ?
#
loop_
_entity_poly.entity_id
_entity_poly.type
_entity_poly.pdbx_seq_one_letter_code
_entity_poly.pdbx_strand_id
1 'polypeptide(L)'
;MPLGGVLFLTIFIALFGTLLIFLARAMGGDQTRNQTGVKFDPYECGIPGQEKKDTKVSVKFYLTAILFILFDIEIIFMYPWAITFRDFIEAGAGTAVGLSMLIFLLIFIFGLFWEIKSKALEWD
;
A
#
# COMPACT_ATOMS: atom_id res chain seq x y z
N MET A 1 26.68 -4.76 2.60
CA MET A 1 25.56 -4.48 3.53
C MET A 1 25.80 -5.28 4.80
N PRO A 2 25.73 -4.71 6.02
CA PRO A 2 25.87 -5.49 7.24
C PRO A 2 24.59 -6.32 7.43
N LEU A 3 24.55 -7.50 6.80
CA LEU A 3 23.42 -8.43 6.83
C LEU A 3 22.96 -8.71 8.27
N GLY A 4 23.92 -8.77 9.20
CA GLY A 4 23.64 -8.95 10.63
C GLY A 4 22.83 -7.82 11.27
N GLY A 5 23.01 -6.57 10.85
CA GLY A 5 22.23 -5.43 11.37
C GLY A 5 20.78 -5.46 10.89
N VAL A 6 20.56 -5.83 9.63
CA VAL A 6 19.20 -5.98 9.07
C VAL A 6 18.47 -7.15 9.72
N LEU A 7 19.14 -8.30 9.86
CA LEU A 7 18.58 -9.49 10.52
C LEU A 7 18.26 -9.22 12.00
N PHE A 8 19.15 -8.52 12.71
CA PHE A 8 18.90 -8.14 14.09
C PHE A 8 17.66 -7.26 14.21
N LEU A 9 17.54 -6.24 13.36
CA LEU A 9 16.43 -5.29 13.40
C LEU A 9 15.09 -5.95 13.06
N THR A 10 15.04 -6.85 12.06
CA THR A 10 13.81 -7.57 11.71
C THR A 10 13.37 -8.53 12.82
N ILE A 11 14.31 -9.28 13.40
CA ILE A 11 14.05 -10.18 14.53
C ILE A 11 13.57 -9.38 15.76
N PHE A 12 14.22 -8.27 16.06
CA PHE A 12 13.85 -7.41 17.17
C PHE A 12 12.43 -6.86 17.02
N ILE A 13 12.07 -6.32 15.85
CA ILE A 13 10.72 -5.80 15.58
C ILE A 13 9.67 -6.89 15.72
N ALA A 14 9.92 -8.07 15.14
CA ALA A 14 8.98 -9.19 15.20
C ALA A 14 8.76 -9.68 16.64
N LEU A 15 9.85 -9.87 17.40
CA LEU A 15 9.80 -10.29 18.80
C LEU A 15 9.14 -9.24 19.68
N PHE A 16 9.50 -7.98 19.52
CA PHE A 16 8.96 -6.88 20.31
C PHE A 16 7.46 -6.67 20.02
N GLY A 17 7.05 -6.69 18.75
CA GLY A 17 5.64 -6.61 18.37
C GLY A 17 4.82 -7.76 18.95
N THR A 18 5.34 -9.00 18.87
CA THR A 18 4.67 -10.17 19.45
C THR A 18 4.59 -10.08 20.98
N LEU A 19 5.67 -9.64 21.63
CA LEU A 19 5.72 -9.41 23.08
C LEU A 19 4.68 -8.37 23.51
N LEU A 20 4.55 -7.26 22.78
CA LEU A 20 3.55 -6.24 23.08
C LEU A 20 2.11 -6.79 22.97
N ILE A 21 1.82 -7.57 21.93
CA ILE A 21 0.50 -8.22 21.78
C ILE A 21 0.25 -9.21 22.92
N PHE A 22 1.27 -10.00 23.29
CA PHE A 22 1.18 -10.94 24.40
C PHE A 22 0.96 -10.24 25.75
N LEU A 23 1.73 -9.20 26.05
CA LEU A 23 1.59 -8.40 27.26
C LEU A 23 0.24 -7.68 27.29
N ALA A 24 -0.24 -7.13 26.18
CA ALA A 24 -1.57 -6.54 26.08
C ALA A 24 -2.66 -7.55 26.43
N ARG A 25 -2.54 -8.80 25.96
CA ARG A 25 -3.47 -9.88 26.30
C ARG A 25 -3.35 -10.33 27.77
N ALA A 26 -2.13 -10.38 28.31
CA ALA A 26 -1.88 -10.80 29.69
C ALA A 26 -2.33 -9.74 30.72
N MET A 27 -2.09 -8.46 30.46
CA MET A 27 -2.45 -7.34 31.33
C MET A 27 -3.88 -6.85 31.14
N GLY A 28 -4.51 -7.12 29.98
CA GLY A 28 -5.89 -6.74 29.66
C GLY A 28 -6.95 -7.29 30.61
N GLY A 29 -6.58 -8.21 31.51
CA GLY A 29 -7.42 -8.67 32.59
C GLY A 29 -8.68 -9.40 32.12
N ASP A 30 -9.56 -9.68 33.08
CA ASP A 30 -10.70 -10.60 32.99
C ASP A 30 -11.89 -10.10 32.12
N GLN A 31 -11.61 -9.19 31.18
CA GLN A 31 -12.58 -8.63 30.24
C GLN A 31 -13.14 -9.72 29.30
N THR A 32 -12.41 -10.83 29.15
CA THR A 32 -12.77 -12.08 28.47
C THR A 32 -13.61 -13.07 29.29
N ARG A 33 -13.85 -12.89 30.61
CA ARG A 33 -14.81 -13.75 31.34
C ARG A 33 -16.23 -13.25 31.24
N ASN A 34 -16.43 -11.93 31.18
CA ASN A 34 -17.77 -11.36 31.08
C ASN A 34 -18.12 -11.16 29.60
N GLN A 35 -18.22 -12.27 28.87
CA GLN A 35 -18.59 -12.35 27.45
C GLN A 35 -20.10 -12.22 27.29
N THR A 36 -20.65 -11.07 27.68
CA THR A 36 -22.03 -10.76 27.31
C THR A 36 -22.10 -10.57 25.79
N GLY A 37 -23.08 -11.20 25.13
CA GLY A 37 -23.23 -11.14 23.67
C GLY A 37 -23.18 -9.71 23.10
N VAL A 38 -23.73 -8.76 23.86
CA VAL A 38 -23.72 -7.32 23.55
C VAL A 38 -22.33 -6.73 23.31
N LYS A 39 -21.26 -7.28 23.91
CA LYS A 39 -19.88 -6.79 23.67
C LYS A 39 -19.34 -7.13 22.28
N PHE A 40 -19.91 -8.15 21.65
CA PHE A 40 -19.51 -8.61 20.32
C PHE A 40 -20.47 -8.12 19.23
N ASP A 41 -21.57 -7.45 19.60
CA ASP A 41 -22.52 -6.90 18.65
C ASP A 41 -21.94 -5.64 17.97
N PRO A 42 -22.17 -5.45 16.66
CA PRO A 42 -21.81 -4.23 15.96
C PRO A 42 -22.46 -3.00 16.61
N TYR A 43 -21.73 -1.89 16.62
CA TYR A 43 -22.24 -0.64 17.16
C TYR A 43 -23.29 -0.02 16.22
N GLU A 44 -24.57 -0.10 16.61
CA GLU A 44 -25.69 0.62 15.97
C GLU A 44 -26.61 1.28 17.02
N CYS A 45 -26.03 1.88 18.07
CA CYS A 45 -26.80 2.54 19.15
C CYS A 45 -27.88 1.64 19.80
N GLY A 46 -27.62 0.33 19.91
CA GLY A 46 -28.56 -0.65 20.49
C GLY A 46 -29.61 -1.20 19.52
N ILE A 47 -29.53 -0.85 18.24
CA ILE A 47 -30.30 -1.49 17.17
C ILE A 47 -29.57 -2.77 16.75
N PRO A 48 -30.26 -3.90 16.52
CA PRO A 48 -29.62 -5.10 16.00
C PRO A 48 -28.99 -4.79 14.65
N GLY A 49 -27.68 -5.01 14.54
CA GLY A 49 -26.89 -4.72 13.34
C GLY A 49 -27.57 -5.28 12.10
N GLN A 50 -28.01 -4.41 11.20
CA GLN A 50 -28.55 -4.87 9.94
C GLN A 50 -27.39 -5.30 9.04
N GLU A 51 -27.25 -6.60 8.79
CA GLU A 51 -26.39 -7.08 7.72
C GLU A 51 -26.97 -6.61 6.36
N LYS A 52 -26.60 -5.41 5.93
CA LYS A 52 -26.81 -4.96 4.56
C LYS A 52 -25.90 -5.77 3.65
N LYS A 53 -26.41 -6.94 3.23
CA LYS A 53 -25.75 -7.91 2.35
C LYS A 53 -25.29 -7.31 1.02
N ASP A 54 -25.88 -6.18 0.60
CA ASP A 54 -25.62 -5.50 -0.67
C ASP A 54 -25.26 -4.01 -0.50
N THR A 55 -24.39 -3.66 0.45
CA THR A 55 -23.86 -2.29 0.50
C THR A 55 -22.93 -2.07 -0.70
N LYS A 56 -23.42 -1.37 -1.73
CA LYS A 56 -22.62 -0.97 -2.89
C LYS A 56 -21.66 0.12 -2.48
N VAL A 57 -20.38 -0.22 -2.40
CA VAL A 57 -19.29 0.74 -2.29
C VAL A 57 -19.20 1.54 -3.60
N SER A 58 -18.84 2.81 -3.53
CA SER A 58 -18.74 3.63 -4.74
C SER A 58 -17.64 3.12 -5.68
N VAL A 59 -17.90 3.16 -7.00
CA VAL A 59 -16.93 2.72 -8.04
C VAL A 59 -15.64 3.55 -7.99
N LYS A 60 -15.69 4.75 -7.41
CA LYS A 60 -14.54 5.66 -7.26
C LYS A 60 -13.36 4.99 -6.52
N PHE A 61 -13.64 4.19 -5.47
CA PHE A 61 -12.58 3.44 -4.76
C PHE A 61 -11.87 2.42 -5.66
N TYR A 62 -12.62 1.77 -6.56
CA TYR A 62 -12.05 0.82 -7.52
C TYR A 62 -11.18 1.52 -8.57
N LEU A 63 -11.62 2.67 -9.09
CA LEU A 63 -10.82 3.46 -10.03
C LEU A 63 -9.50 3.92 -9.40
N THR A 64 -9.55 4.46 -8.18
CA THR A 64 -8.33 4.85 -7.44
C THR A 64 -7.40 3.66 -7.19
N ALA A 65 -7.94 2.48 -6.87
CA ALA A 65 -7.13 1.28 -6.63
C ALA A 65 -6.41 0.80 -7.90
N ILE A 66 -7.11 0.73 -9.03
CA ILE A 66 -6.49 0.34 -10.31
C ILE A 66 -5.44 1.35 -10.73
N LEU A 67 -5.73 2.63 -10.58
CA LEU A 67 -4.77 3.68 -10.89
C LEU A 67 -3.51 3.54 -10.04
N PHE A 68 -3.65 3.29 -8.74
CA PHE A 68 -2.52 3.06 -7.84
C PHE A 68 -1.68 1.85 -8.29
N ILE A 69 -2.32 0.73 -8.65
CA ILE A 69 -1.61 -0.45 -9.17
C ILE A 69 -0.84 -0.11 -10.44
N LEU A 70 -1.45 0.64 -11.36
CA LEU A 70 -0.77 1.08 -12.58
C LEU A 70 0.45 1.94 -12.25
N PHE A 71 0.31 2.92 -11.36
CA PHE A 71 1.42 3.76 -10.92
C PHE A 71 2.56 2.98 -10.25
N ASP A 72 2.24 2.00 -9.41
CA ASP A 72 3.23 1.18 -8.71
C ASP A 72 4.01 0.27 -9.67
N ILE A 73 3.32 -0.31 -10.67
CA ILE A 73 3.95 -1.12 -11.72
C ILE A 73 4.97 -0.30 -12.51
N GLU A 74 4.66 0.95 -12.83
CA GLU A 74 5.59 1.80 -13.58
C GLU A 74 6.86 2.06 -12.77
N ILE A 75 6.74 2.32 -11.46
CA ILE A 75 7.89 2.52 -10.55
C ILE A 75 8.76 1.25 -10.48
N ILE A 76 8.14 0.07 -10.48
CA ILE A 76 8.86 -1.21 -10.56
C ILE A 76 9.76 -1.27 -11.80
N PHE A 77 9.33 -0.73 -12.95
CA PHE A 77 10.17 -0.66 -14.16
C PHE A 77 11.24 0.42 -14.08
N MET A 78 10.98 1.53 -13.38
CA MET A 78 11.97 2.60 -13.19
C MET A 78 13.15 2.16 -12.32
N TYR A 79 12.92 1.24 -11.37
CA TYR A 79 13.92 0.88 -10.37
C TYR A 79 15.17 0.19 -10.95
N PRO A 80 15.04 -0.89 -11.78
CA PRO A 80 16.19 -1.52 -12.43
C PRO A 80 16.97 -0.56 -13.35
N TRP A 81 16.24 0.31 -14.06
CA TRP A 81 16.84 1.35 -14.89
C TRP A 81 17.67 2.31 -14.02
N ALA A 82 17.11 2.81 -12.92
CA ALA A 82 17.77 3.78 -12.04
C ALA A 82 19.06 3.24 -11.41
N ILE A 83 19.09 1.96 -11.03
CA ILE A 83 20.28 1.35 -10.42
C ILE A 83 21.38 1.01 -11.44
N THR A 84 21.03 0.67 -12.69
CA THR A 84 21.99 0.27 -13.74
C THR A 84 22.42 1.42 -14.67
N PHE A 85 21.79 2.59 -14.56
CA PHE A 85 22.02 3.71 -15.47
C PHE A 85 23.50 4.16 -15.54
N ARG A 86 24.22 4.08 -14.42
CA ARG A 86 25.66 4.42 -14.37
C ARG A 86 26.50 3.49 -15.25
N ASP A 87 26.24 2.19 -15.19
CA ASP A 87 26.94 1.18 -15.99
C ASP A 87 26.69 1.42 -17.50
N PHE A 88 25.47 1.83 -17.87
CA PHE A 88 25.15 2.19 -19.25
C PHE A 88 25.85 3.47 -19.73
N ILE A 89 26.07 4.46 -18.87
CA ILE A 89 26.86 5.65 -19.21
C ILE A 89 28.31 5.25 -19.49
N GLU A 90 28.92 4.44 -18.63
CA GLU A 90 30.30 3.97 -18.78
C GLU A 90 30.47 3.12 -20.05
N ALA A 91 29.47 2.32 -20.41
CA ALA A 91 29.44 1.55 -21.66
C ALA A 91 29.17 2.39 -22.93
N GLY A 92 28.99 3.71 -22.82
CA GLY A 92 28.72 4.61 -23.95
C GLY A 92 27.28 4.58 -24.48
N ALA A 93 26.37 3.83 -23.83
CA ALA A 93 24.96 3.69 -24.19
C ALA A 93 24.01 4.61 -23.38
N GLY A 94 24.55 5.46 -22.50
CA GLY A 94 23.77 6.27 -21.57
C GLY A 94 22.75 7.21 -22.22
N THR A 95 23.04 7.74 -23.42
CA THR A 95 22.11 8.62 -24.15
C THR A 95 20.89 7.87 -24.69
N ALA A 96 21.10 6.69 -25.28
CA ALA A 96 20.00 5.86 -25.80
C ALA A 96 19.10 5.35 -24.66
N VAL A 97 19.72 4.86 -23.57
CA VAL A 97 19.02 4.37 -22.39
C VAL A 97 18.29 5.52 -21.66
N GLY A 98 18.89 6.70 -21.57
CA GLY A 98 18.24 7.90 -21.03
C GLY A 98 17.05 8.35 -21.86
N LEU A 99 17.16 8.34 -23.19
CA LEU A 99 16.07 8.70 -24.10
C LEU A 99 14.90 7.72 -23.99
N SER A 100 15.17 6.41 -23.89
CA SER A 100 14.13 5.39 -23.72
C SER A 100 13.30 5.63 -22.46
N MET A 101 13.96 6.00 -21.35
CA MET A 101 13.30 6.31 -20.10
C MET A 101 12.53 7.64 -20.14
N LEU A 102 13.05 8.64 -20.86
CA LEU A 102 12.34 9.90 -21.07
C LEU A 102 11.05 9.68 -21.86
N ILE A 103 11.08 8.86 -22.92
CA ILE A 103 9.89 8.52 -23.71
C ILE A 103 8.87 7.78 -22.84
N PHE A 104 9.33 6.82 -22.04
CA PHE A 104 8.48 6.09 -21.09
C PHE A 104 7.78 7.03 -20.10
N LEU A 105 8.52 7.97 -19.49
CA LEU A 105 7.95 8.99 -18.60
C LEU A 105 6.95 9.92 -19.31
N LEU A 106 7.19 10.28 -20.58
CA LEU A 106 6.26 11.12 -21.34
C LEU A 106 4.92 10.42 -21.59
N ILE A 107 4.94 9.14 -21.96
CA ILE A 107 3.73 8.33 -22.17
C ILE A 107 2.92 8.28 -20.87
N PHE A 108 3.61 8.07 -19.76
CA PHE A 108 3.02 8.03 -18.43
C PHE A 108 2.38 9.37 -18.01
N ILE A 109 3.11 10.48 -18.15
CA ILE A 109 2.60 11.83 -17.83
C ILE A 109 1.37 12.14 -18.69
N PHE A 110 1.36 11.71 -19.95
CA PHE A 110 0.21 11.86 -20.83
C PHE A 110 -1.02 11.10 -20.33
N GLY A 111 -0.85 9.87 -19.84
CA GLY A 111 -1.92 9.08 -19.21
C GLY A 111 -2.49 9.76 -17.97
N LEU A 112 -1.62 10.24 -17.07
CA LEU A 112 -2.03 10.97 -15.85
C LEU A 112 -2.75 12.28 -16.20
N PHE A 113 -2.28 13.01 -17.22
CA PHE A 113 -2.97 14.21 -17.70
C PHE A 113 -4.38 13.91 -18.21
N TRP A 114 -4.55 12.82 -18.96
CA TRP A 114 -5.85 12.41 -19.48
C TRP A 114 -6.83 12.03 -18.36
N GLU A 115 -6.34 11.36 -17.33
CA GLU A 115 -7.18 10.94 -16.21
C GLU A 115 -7.67 12.14 -15.38
N ILE A 116 -6.79 13.10 -15.09
CA ILE A 116 -7.16 14.35 -14.42
C ILE A 116 -8.24 15.08 -15.22
N LYS A 117 -8.08 15.17 -16.55
CA LYS A 117 -9.08 15.79 -17.43
C LYS A 117 -10.41 15.05 -17.42
N SER A 118 -10.37 13.73 -17.25
CA SER A 118 -11.56 12.87 -17.19
C SER A 118 -12.30 12.95 -15.85
N LYS A 119 -11.80 13.72 -14.87
CA LYS A 119 -12.40 13.90 -13.54
C LYS A 119 -12.65 12.60 -12.79
N ALA A 120 -11.94 11.52 -13.15
CA ALA A 120 -12.12 10.19 -12.55
C ALA A 120 -11.78 10.16 -11.04
N LEU A 121 -11.04 11.17 -10.58
CA LEU A 121 -10.59 11.35 -9.21
C LEU A 121 -11.41 12.37 -8.41
N GLU A 122 -12.50 12.94 -8.95
CA GLU A 122 -13.33 13.90 -8.22
C GLU A 122 -14.27 13.18 -7.22
N TRP A 123 -14.23 13.62 -5.96
CA TRP A 123 -14.92 12.98 -4.83
C TRP A 123 -16.27 13.61 -4.46
N ASP A 124 -16.78 14.54 -5.27
CA ASP A 124 -18.10 15.16 -5.10
C ASP A 124 -19.27 14.29 -5.60
#